data_AF-A0A3C7W2L7-F1
#
_entry.id   AF-A0A3C7W2L7-F1
#
_cell.length_a   1.000
_cell.length_b   1.000
_cell.length_c   1.000
_cell.angle_alpha   90.00
_cell.angle_beta   90.00
_cell.angle_gamma   90.00
#
_symmetry.space_group_name_H-M   'P 1'
#
loop_
_entity.id
_entity.type
_entity.pdbx_description
1 polymer ?
#
loop_
_entity_poly.entity_id
_entity_poly.type
_entity_poly.pdbx_seq_one_letter_code
_entity_poly.pdbx_strand_id
1 'polypeptide(L)'
;MLALSHALVGLALFGPLAFSAPVWAGDALVIEVFTTSEQRVVGAEHERLKTATITIYAVDGLERFESGLSEGLPGDPEAAKAEALRRIQRLDDARMAPAKNAALGLAKAVQYGVDRYPAIVFDGQAVVFGVTDLVEALDRYAAWQREQTE
;
A
#
# COMPACT_ATOMS: atom_id res chain seq x y z
N MET A 1 20.34 1.42 -63.09
CA MET A 1 19.15 0.56 -63.25
C MET A 1 18.15 1.02 -62.19
N LEU A 2 16.99 1.55 -62.59
CA LEU A 2 15.67 0.89 -62.50
C LEU A 2 15.26 0.65 -61.02
N ALA A 3 14.34 1.43 -60.42
CA ALA A 3 12.87 1.47 -60.63
C ALA A 3 12.17 0.21 -60.07
N LEU A 4 11.06 0.25 -59.32
CA LEU A 4 10.15 1.32 -58.81
C LEU A 4 9.65 0.87 -57.38
N SER A 5 8.58 1.30 -56.67
CA SER A 5 7.37 2.10 -56.94
C SER A 5 6.67 2.63 -55.66
N HIS A 6 5.62 3.43 -55.87
CA HIS A 6 4.41 3.74 -55.08
C HIS A 6 3.93 2.70 -54.05
N ALA A 7 3.19 3.00 -52.96
CA ALA A 7 2.76 4.26 -52.30
C ALA A 7 2.41 3.92 -50.81
N LEU A 8 2.03 4.83 -49.88
CA LEU A 8 0.78 5.61 -49.81
C LEU A 8 0.89 6.75 -48.77
N VAL A 9 0.09 7.81 -48.92
CA VAL A 9 -0.03 8.92 -47.96
C VAL A 9 -0.73 8.48 -46.67
N GLY A 10 -0.19 8.89 -45.52
CA GLY A 10 -0.78 8.69 -44.18
C GLY A 10 -0.75 9.97 -43.33
N LEU A 11 -1.33 11.06 -43.82
CA LEU A 11 -1.38 12.35 -43.11
C LEU A 11 -2.39 12.29 -41.94
N ALA A 12 -1.95 11.76 -40.80
CA ALA A 12 -2.72 11.78 -39.56
C ALA A 12 -2.67 13.18 -38.92
N LEU A 13 -3.65 14.02 -39.25
CA LEU A 13 -3.91 15.27 -38.54
C LEU A 13 -4.40 14.99 -37.11
N PHE A 14 -3.46 14.80 -36.19
CA PHE A 14 -3.74 14.90 -34.75
C PHE A 14 -4.11 16.35 -34.43
N GLY A 15 -5.41 16.63 -34.43
CA GLY A 15 -5.94 17.86 -33.85
C GLY A 15 -5.54 17.97 -32.37
N PRO A 16 -5.45 19.19 -31.81
CA PRO A 16 -5.01 19.37 -30.43
C PRO A 16 -5.98 18.67 -29.48
N LEU A 17 -5.51 17.60 -28.84
CA LEU A 17 -6.15 17.04 -27.67
C LEU A 17 -6.13 18.12 -26.58
N ALA A 18 -7.26 18.79 -26.40
CA ALA A 18 -7.46 19.68 -25.28
C ALA A 18 -7.32 18.85 -24.00
N PHE A 19 -6.18 18.99 -23.32
CA PHE A 19 -5.98 18.44 -21.99
C PHE A 19 -6.92 19.19 -21.05
N SER A 20 -8.14 18.66 -20.89
CA SER A 20 -9.01 18.98 -19.75
C SER A 20 -8.26 18.56 -18.50
N ALA A 21 -7.50 19.50 -17.92
CA ALA A 21 -6.83 19.28 -16.66
C ALA A 21 -7.87 18.80 -15.64
N PRO A 22 -7.62 17.70 -14.91
CA PRO A 22 -8.51 17.32 -13.84
C PRO A 22 -8.58 18.50 -12.85
N VAL A 23 -9.80 18.96 -12.55
CA VAL A 23 -9.98 19.88 -11.43
C VAL A 23 -9.61 19.09 -10.18
N TRP A 24 -8.43 19.37 -9.63
CA TRP A 24 -8.02 18.87 -8.33
C TRP A 24 -9.03 19.35 -7.28
N ALA A 25 -9.96 18.46 -6.91
CA ALA A 25 -10.59 18.54 -5.60
C ALA A 25 -9.45 18.33 -4.60
N GLY A 26 -9.04 19.41 -3.93
CA GLY A 26 -7.72 19.56 -3.31
C GLY A 26 -7.25 18.28 -2.60
N ASP A 27 -6.13 17.73 -3.07
CA ASP A 27 -5.76 16.34 -2.80
C ASP A 27 -5.69 16.05 -1.30
N ALA A 28 -6.51 15.07 -0.89
CA ALA A 28 -6.67 14.65 0.49
C ALA A 28 -5.45 13.83 0.94
N LEU A 29 -4.49 14.49 1.60
CA LEU A 29 -3.22 13.94 2.12
C LEU A 29 -3.29 12.43 2.39
N VAL A 30 -2.55 11.65 1.62
CA VAL A 30 -2.57 10.19 1.70
C VAL A 30 -1.51 9.75 2.69
N ILE A 31 -1.91 9.00 3.72
CA ILE A 31 -1.04 8.51 4.78
C ILE A 31 -1.09 6.99 4.80
N GLU A 32 0.04 6.36 4.50
CA GLU A 32 0.17 4.91 4.42
C GLU A 32 1.12 4.40 5.51
N VAL A 33 0.57 3.63 6.46
CA VAL A 33 1.27 3.23 7.69
C VAL A 33 1.66 1.76 7.59
N PHE A 34 2.96 1.47 7.59
CA PHE A 34 3.54 0.13 7.49
C PHE A 34 4.08 -0.27 8.87
N THR A 35 3.46 -1.28 9.50
CA THR A 35 3.72 -1.60 10.91
C THR A 35 3.42 -3.08 11.20
N THR A 36 3.87 -3.59 12.35
CA THR A 36 3.52 -4.94 12.82
C THR A 36 2.30 -4.88 13.76
N SER A 37 1.62 -5.99 13.95
CA SER A 37 0.36 -6.03 14.70
C SER A 37 0.53 -5.87 16.22
N GLU A 38 1.77 -5.90 16.71
CA GLU A 38 2.15 -5.54 18.09
C GLU A 38 2.23 -4.01 18.31
N GLN A 39 2.50 -3.26 17.24
CA GLN A 39 2.77 -1.83 17.28
C GLN A 39 1.47 -1.04 17.11
N ARG A 40 0.97 -0.44 18.20
CA ARG A 40 -0.24 0.40 18.14
C ARG A 40 0.05 1.76 17.48
N VAL A 41 -0.59 1.98 16.33
CA VAL A 41 -0.74 3.29 15.69
C VAL A 41 -1.73 4.15 16.48
N VAL A 42 -1.46 5.44 16.65
CA VAL A 42 -2.29 6.38 17.43
C VAL A 42 -2.46 7.73 16.71
N GLY A 43 -3.53 8.47 17.04
CA GLY A 43 -3.77 9.82 16.54
C GLY A 43 -4.41 9.91 15.16
N ALA A 44 -4.87 8.79 14.58
CA ALA A 44 -5.56 8.77 13.29
C ALA A 44 -6.89 9.56 13.31
N GLU A 45 -7.53 9.60 14.48
CA GLU A 45 -8.75 10.33 14.80
C GLU A 45 -8.53 11.82 15.13
N HIS A 46 -7.29 12.31 15.09
CA HIS A 46 -6.96 13.68 15.46
C HIS A 46 -7.48 14.70 14.44
N GLU A 47 -7.96 15.87 14.87
CA GLU A 47 -8.64 16.85 14.01
C GLU A 47 -7.80 17.31 12.80
N ARG A 48 -6.48 17.43 12.98
CA ARG A 48 -5.51 17.75 11.91
C ARG A 48 -5.49 16.73 10.75
N LEU A 49 -5.97 15.51 10.98
CA LEU A 49 -6.00 14.41 10.01
C LEU A 49 -7.41 14.06 9.52
N LYS A 50 -8.43 14.84 9.91
CA LYS A 50 -9.84 14.64 9.56
C LYS A 50 -10.14 14.61 8.05
N THR A 51 -9.24 15.18 7.23
CA THR A 51 -9.31 15.19 5.76
C THR A 51 -8.25 14.32 5.11
N ALA A 52 -7.45 13.57 5.86
CA ALA A 52 -6.42 12.69 5.34
C ALA A 52 -6.97 11.29 5.02
N THR A 53 -6.47 10.67 3.96
CA THR A 53 -6.80 9.27 3.63
C THR A 53 -5.78 8.34 4.29
N ILE A 54 -6.12 7.84 5.48
CA ILE A 54 -5.23 6.98 6.27
C ILE A 54 -5.48 5.50 5.94
N THR A 55 -4.45 4.78 5.50
CA THR A 55 -4.45 3.33 5.33
C THR A 55 -3.38 2.69 6.21
N ILE A 56 -3.72 1.65 6.96
CA ILE A 56 -2.77 0.90 7.81
C ILE A 56 -2.55 -0.49 7.20
N TYR A 57 -1.28 -0.87 7.08
CA TYR A 57 -0.81 -2.16 6.60
C TYR A 57 -0.08 -2.91 7.71
N ALA A 58 -0.69 -3.99 8.18
CA ALA A 58 -0.09 -4.93 9.11
C ALA A 58 0.79 -5.91 8.32
N VAL A 59 2.08 -5.60 8.15
CA VAL A 59 2.98 -6.35 7.25
C VAL A 59 3.26 -7.78 7.73
N ASP A 60 3.07 -8.05 9.03
CA ASP A 60 3.11 -9.36 9.66
C ASP A 60 1.82 -10.19 9.48
N GLY A 61 0.77 -9.61 8.88
CA GLY A 61 -0.54 -10.23 8.78
C GLY A 61 -0.58 -11.52 7.95
N LEU A 62 0.41 -11.78 7.09
CA LEU A 62 0.56 -13.05 6.36
C LEU A 62 1.13 -14.15 7.27
N GLU A 63 2.23 -13.87 7.98
CA GLU A 63 2.86 -14.82 8.92
C GLU A 63 1.90 -15.21 10.04
N ARG A 64 1.15 -14.24 10.59
CA ARG A 64 0.11 -14.52 11.61
C ARG A 64 -1.05 -15.35 11.06
N PHE A 65 -1.40 -15.16 9.79
CA PHE A 65 -2.45 -15.95 9.12
C PHE A 65 -2.01 -17.40 8.87
N GLU A 66 -0.79 -17.62 8.37
CA GLU A 66 -0.20 -18.95 8.20
C GLU A 66 -0.01 -19.67 9.56
N SER A 67 0.39 -18.91 10.59
CA SER A 67 0.47 -19.41 11.97
C SER A 67 -0.89 -19.88 12.49
N GLY A 68 -1.95 -19.10 12.30
CA GLY A 68 -3.32 -19.48 12.69
C GLY A 68 -3.89 -20.66 11.89
N LEU A 69 -3.48 -20.84 10.62
CA LEU A 69 -3.81 -22.05 9.86
C LEU A 69 -3.07 -23.29 10.40
N SER A 70 -1.86 -23.10 10.93
CA SER A 70 -0.98 -24.16 11.48
C SER A 70 -1.25 -24.53 12.94
N GLU A 71 -1.93 -23.66 13.69
CA GLU A 71 -2.17 -23.83 15.13
C GLU A 71 -3.00 -25.08 15.44
N GLY A 72 -2.49 -25.96 16.30
CA GLY A 72 -3.19 -27.18 16.72
C GLY A 72 -3.46 -28.19 15.59
N LEU A 73 -2.66 -28.19 14.51
CA LEU A 73 -2.69 -29.28 13.55
C LEU A 73 -2.23 -30.62 14.19
N PRO A 74 -2.82 -31.76 13.80
CA PRO A 74 -2.34 -33.08 14.19
C PRO A 74 -0.85 -33.31 13.91
N GLY A 75 -0.19 -34.15 14.72
CA GLY A 75 1.18 -34.60 14.47
C GLY A 75 1.31 -35.66 13.36
N ASP A 76 0.19 -36.23 12.88
CA ASP A 76 0.16 -37.10 11.70
C ASP A 76 0.09 -36.24 10.42
N PRO A 77 1.00 -36.42 9.43
CA PRO A 77 1.07 -35.55 8.26
C PRO A 77 -0.18 -35.52 7.36
N GLU A 78 -0.87 -36.66 7.16
CA GLU A 78 -2.07 -36.69 6.31
C GLU A 78 -3.29 -36.13 7.04
N ALA A 79 -3.40 -36.37 8.35
CA ALA A 79 -4.40 -35.71 9.19
C ALA A 79 -4.19 -34.19 9.29
N ALA A 80 -2.93 -33.73 9.39
CA ALA A 80 -2.56 -32.31 9.36
C ALA A 80 -2.98 -31.65 8.04
N LYS A 81 -2.61 -32.25 6.92
CA LYS A 81 -3.00 -31.84 5.56
C LYS A 81 -4.52 -31.82 5.36
N ALA A 82 -5.23 -32.84 5.84
CA ALA A 82 -6.69 -32.92 5.76
C ALA A 82 -7.42 -31.91 6.67
N GLU A 83 -6.81 -31.48 7.78
CA GLU A 83 -7.32 -30.40 8.62
C GLU A 83 -7.00 -29.03 8.01
N ALA A 84 -5.76 -28.79 7.55
CA ALA A 84 -5.36 -27.55 6.90
C ALA A 84 -6.20 -27.25 5.65
N LEU A 85 -6.40 -28.22 4.75
CA LEU A 85 -7.27 -28.08 3.58
C LEU A 85 -8.73 -27.76 3.97
N ARG A 86 -9.24 -28.37 5.04
CA ARG A 86 -10.60 -28.13 5.57
C ARG A 86 -10.75 -26.74 6.18
N ARG A 87 -9.70 -26.22 6.83
CA ARG A 87 -9.65 -24.82 7.30
C ARG A 87 -9.65 -23.86 6.11
N ILE A 88 -8.82 -24.12 5.10
CA ILE A 88 -8.72 -23.32 3.87
C ILE A 88 -10.07 -23.27 3.11
N GLN A 89 -10.74 -24.41 2.95
CA GLN A 89 -12.07 -24.51 2.31
C GLN A 89 -13.19 -23.78 3.07
N ARG A 90 -12.94 -23.37 4.32
CA ARG A 90 -13.87 -22.61 5.17
C ARG A 90 -13.48 -21.14 5.33
N LEU A 91 -12.46 -20.67 4.63
CA LEU A 91 -12.07 -19.26 4.61
C LEU A 91 -13.12 -18.44 3.86
N ASP A 92 -13.36 -17.23 4.36
CA ASP A 92 -14.17 -16.19 3.74
C ASP A 92 -13.30 -14.95 3.49
N ASP A 93 -13.82 -13.97 2.77
CA ASP A 93 -13.07 -12.73 2.47
C ASP A 93 -12.68 -11.95 3.74
N ALA A 94 -13.44 -12.07 4.83
CA ALA A 94 -13.13 -11.44 6.11
C ALA A 94 -11.89 -12.07 6.77
N ARG A 95 -11.78 -13.41 6.78
CA ARG A 95 -10.60 -14.15 7.26
C ARG A 95 -9.39 -14.00 6.34
N MET A 96 -9.61 -13.78 5.04
CA MET A 96 -8.53 -13.46 4.09
C MET A 96 -8.08 -11.98 4.15
N ALA A 97 -8.88 -11.07 4.70
CA ALA A 97 -8.59 -9.63 4.68
C ALA A 97 -7.25 -9.24 5.33
N PRO A 98 -6.81 -9.82 6.48
CA PRO A 98 -5.50 -9.52 7.06
C PRO A 98 -4.33 -9.93 6.15
N ALA A 99 -4.40 -11.12 5.53
CA ALA A 99 -3.37 -11.60 4.61
C ALA A 99 -3.34 -10.77 3.31
N LYS A 100 -4.51 -10.37 2.78
CA LYS A 100 -4.62 -9.45 1.64
C LYS A 100 -4.05 -8.06 1.95
N ASN A 101 -4.33 -7.53 3.14
CA ASN A 101 -3.77 -6.26 3.62
C ASN A 101 -2.23 -6.35 3.75
N ALA A 102 -1.72 -7.41 4.39
CA ALA A 102 -0.27 -7.65 4.51
C ALA A 102 0.43 -7.74 3.14
N ALA A 103 -0.14 -8.49 2.20
CA ALA A 103 0.43 -8.65 0.85
C ALA A 103 0.47 -7.32 0.06
N LEU A 104 -0.58 -6.51 0.13
CA LEU A 104 -0.60 -5.16 -0.46
C LEU A 104 0.41 -4.23 0.25
N GLY A 105 0.51 -4.32 1.57
CA GLY A 105 1.46 -3.59 2.39
C GLY A 105 2.91 -3.89 2.03
N LEU A 106 3.27 -5.17 1.93
CA LEU A 106 4.61 -5.62 1.55
C LEU A 106 4.97 -5.19 0.11
N ALA A 107 4.03 -5.28 -0.84
CA ALA A 107 4.23 -4.81 -2.20
C ALA A 107 4.48 -3.29 -2.26
N LYS A 108 3.71 -2.49 -1.50
CA LYS A 108 3.91 -1.05 -1.39
C LYS A 108 5.17 -0.67 -0.63
N ALA A 109 5.54 -1.41 0.42
CA ALA A 109 6.78 -1.20 1.15
C ALA A 109 8.00 -1.32 0.22
N VAL A 110 8.02 -2.35 -0.64
CA VAL A 110 9.04 -2.50 -1.70
C VAL A 110 8.99 -1.35 -2.70
N GLN A 111 7.81 -0.91 -3.13
CA GLN A 111 7.66 0.24 -4.05
C GLN A 111 8.22 1.55 -3.48
N TYR A 112 8.02 1.80 -2.17
CA TYR A 112 8.45 3.03 -1.49
C TYR A 112 9.85 2.94 -0.84
N GLY A 113 10.55 1.80 -0.95
CA GLY A 113 11.86 1.59 -0.32
C GLY A 113 11.80 1.50 1.21
N VAL A 114 10.66 1.10 1.78
CA VAL A 114 10.49 0.87 3.22
C VAL A 114 11.17 -0.44 3.60
N ASP A 115 12.32 -0.34 4.27
CA ASP A 115 13.17 -1.46 4.69
C ASP A 115 12.99 -1.86 6.17
N ARG A 116 12.28 -1.03 6.96
CA ARG A 116 12.13 -1.15 8.41
C ARG A 116 10.80 -0.59 8.90
N TYR A 117 10.29 -1.13 10.00
CA TYR A 117 8.97 -0.82 10.56
C TYR A 117 9.09 -0.38 12.04
N PRO A 118 8.26 0.56 12.51
CA PRO A 118 7.18 1.23 11.79
C PRO A 118 7.70 2.28 10.79
N ALA A 119 6.95 2.49 9.72
CA ALA A 119 7.17 3.55 8.74
C ALA A 119 5.82 4.16 8.32
N ILE A 120 5.78 5.48 8.16
CA ILE A 120 4.62 6.24 7.72
C ILE A 120 5.00 6.97 6.44
N VAL A 121 4.29 6.71 5.35
CA VAL A 121 4.53 7.31 4.04
C VAL A 121 3.47 8.36 3.76
N PHE A 122 3.89 9.57 3.41
CA PHE A 122 3.04 10.68 2.98
C PHE A 122 3.07 10.79 1.46
N ASP A 123 1.88 10.78 0.84
CA ASP A 123 1.61 10.89 -0.61
C ASP A 123 2.43 9.94 -1.50
N GLY A 124 2.89 8.81 -0.94
CA GLY A 124 3.77 7.86 -1.63
C GLY A 124 5.19 8.36 -1.90
N GLN A 125 5.61 9.48 -1.30
CA GLN A 125 6.88 10.15 -1.62
C GLN A 125 7.81 10.36 -0.42
N ALA A 126 7.30 10.74 0.76
CA ALA A 126 8.11 11.02 1.94
C ALA A 126 7.88 9.99 3.04
N VAL A 127 8.95 9.47 3.65
CA VAL A 127 8.86 8.37 4.64
C VAL A 127 9.40 8.80 6.00
N VAL A 128 8.54 8.74 7.02
CA VAL A 128 8.91 8.95 8.43
C VAL A 128 9.02 7.58 9.11
N PHE A 129 10.22 7.24 9.57
CA PHE A 129 10.52 5.95 10.20
C PHE A 129 10.54 6.03 11.74
N GLY A 130 10.19 4.93 12.40
CA GLY A 130 10.42 4.73 13.83
C GLY A 130 9.40 5.37 14.78
N VAL A 131 8.26 5.86 14.28
CA VAL A 131 7.16 6.42 15.08
C VAL A 131 5.84 5.73 14.75
N THR A 132 4.91 5.68 15.71
CA THR A 132 3.53 5.17 15.51
C THR A 132 2.46 6.22 15.78
N ASP A 133 2.83 7.42 16.21
CA ASP A 133 1.94 8.57 16.34
C ASP A 133 1.86 9.32 15.00
N LEU A 134 0.66 9.44 14.44
CA LEU A 134 0.45 10.06 13.14
C LEU A 134 0.50 11.60 13.19
N VAL A 135 0.30 12.20 14.36
CA VAL A 135 0.44 13.66 14.57
C VAL A 135 1.93 14.01 14.67
N GLU A 136 2.72 13.21 15.40
CA GLU A 136 4.17 13.36 15.45
C GLU A 136 4.81 13.18 14.05
N ALA A 137 4.35 12.19 13.28
CA ALA A 137 4.80 11.99 11.91
C ALA A 137 4.44 13.17 10.99
N LEU A 138 3.22 13.72 11.14
CA LEU A 138 2.78 14.91 10.40
C LEU A 138 3.62 16.15 10.75
N ASP A 139 3.98 16.33 12.02
CA ASP A 139 4.84 17.44 12.44
C ASP A 139 6.28 17.33 11.89
N ARG A 140 6.83 16.11 11.84
CA ARG A 140 8.13 15.82 11.19
C ARG A 140 8.06 16.11 9.68
N TYR A 141 6.99 15.70 9.00
CA TYR A 141 6.77 15.96 7.58
C TYR A 141 6.60 17.46 7.28
N ALA A 142 5.80 18.18 8.07
CA ALA A 142 5.58 19.63 7.92
C ALA A 142 6.78 20.50 8.35
N ALA A 143 7.75 19.95 9.09
CA ALA A 143 9.06 20.57 9.26
C ALA A 143 9.89 20.45 7.98
N TRP A 144 10.09 19.22 7.49
CA TRP A 144 10.85 18.92 6.28
C TRP A 144 10.33 19.66 5.03
N GLN A 145 9.01 19.78 4.85
CA GLN A 145 8.43 20.54 3.72
C GLN A 145 8.85 22.02 3.71
N ARG A 146 9.03 22.65 4.89
CA ARG A 146 9.48 24.05 4.98
C ARG A 146 10.95 24.19 4.64
N GLU A 147 11.79 23.30 5.16
CA GLU A 147 13.23 23.23 4.86
C GLU A 147 13.53 23.05 3.36
N GLN A 148 12.58 22.47 2.60
CA GLN A 148 12.68 22.26 1.14
C GLN A 148 12.08 23.42 0.31
N THR A 149 11.58 24.48 0.95
CA THR A 149 10.91 25.62 0.30
C THR A 149 11.66 26.96 0.52
N GLU A 150 12.71 26.96 1.36
CA GLU A 150 13.58 28.11 1.68
C GLU A 150 14.88 28.16 0.84
#